data_AF-A0A448WFU0-F1
#
_entry.id   AF-A0A448WFU0-F1
#
_cell.length_a   1.000
_cell.length_b   1.000
_cell.length_c   1.000
_cell.angle_alpha   90.00
_cell.angle_beta   90.00
_cell.angle_gamma   90.00
#
_symmetry.space_group_name_H-M   'P 1'
#
loop_
_entity.id
_entity.type
_entity.pdbx_description
1 polymer ?
#
loop_
_entity_poly.entity_id
_entity_poly.type
_entity_poly.pdbx_seq_one_letter_code
_entity_poly.pdbx_strand_id
1 'polypeptide(L)'
;MSRNLSVIFMDQAYWLVAINAKPNHGIFGFIFGSLIWFALPMCFGTACGLAYLALELINGGPIVSAKEISMGIAPFVVIGSILGAPGQFMFLMILAMALITSGFVQIWAVASILLVDIYGVYIRVSWKYCRNQFTKMIW
;
A
#
# COMPACT_ATOMS: atom_id res chain seq x y z
N MET A 1 -10.32 -16.93 -0.98
CA MET A 1 -10.43 -15.71 -0.15
C MET A 1 -10.51 -16.05 1.36
N SER A 2 -9.72 -16.99 1.89
CA SER A 2 -9.87 -17.47 3.28
C SER A 2 -8.60 -17.43 4.13
N ARG A 3 -7.48 -16.89 3.62
CA ARG A 3 -6.19 -16.88 4.33
C ARG A 3 -5.56 -15.49 4.58
N ASN A 4 -6.20 -14.41 4.14
CA ASN A 4 -5.50 -13.13 4.02
C ASN A 4 -5.75 -12.16 5.19
N LEU A 5 -6.93 -12.21 5.83
CA LEU A 5 -7.27 -11.26 6.90
C LEU A 5 -6.41 -11.45 8.16
N SER A 6 -6.08 -12.69 8.52
CA SER A 6 -5.26 -12.97 9.72
C SER A 6 -3.85 -12.41 9.61
N VAL A 7 -3.28 -12.36 8.40
CA VAL A 7 -1.93 -11.84 8.17
C VAL A 7 -1.88 -10.33 8.39
N ILE A 8 -2.96 -9.61 8.10
CA ILE A 8 -3.02 -8.14 8.25
C ILE A 8 -2.96 -7.74 9.73
N PHE A 9 -3.69 -8.44 10.59
CA PHE A 9 -3.68 -8.15 12.04
C PHE A 9 -2.41 -8.62 12.75
N MET A 10 -1.66 -9.54 12.16
CA MET A 10 -0.40 -10.04 12.72
C MET A 10 0.84 -9.42 12.09
N ASP A 11 0.66 -8.42 11.22
CA ASP A 11 1.77 -7.72 10.58
C ASP A 11 2.27 -6.57 11.48
N GLN A 12 3.55 -6.69 11.85
CA GLN A 12 4.26 -5.75 12.70
C GLN A 12 4.31 -4.33 12.12
N ALA A 13 4.29 -4.17 10.80
CA ALA A 13 4.25 -2.86 10.16
C ALA A 13 3.06 -2.02 10.64
N TYR A 14 1.87 -2.62 10.74
CA TYR A 14 0.66 -1.92 11.17
C TYR A 14 0.72 -1.55 12.65
N TRP A 15 1.23 -2.45 13.50
CA TRP A 15 1.39 -2.21 14.93
C TRP A 15 2.40 -1.10 15.21
N LEU A 16 3.50 -1.07 14.46
CA LEU A 16 4.50 -0.03 14.62
C LEU A 16 3.95 1.35 14.23
N VAL A 17 3.13 1.42 13.17
CA VAL A 17 2.41 2.67 12.82
C VAL A 17 1.38 3.04 13.89
N ALA A 18 0.67 2.07 14.45
CA ALA A 18 -0.31 2.30 15.52
C ALA A 18 0.32 2.93 16.77
N ILE A 19 1.47 2.43 17.19
CA ILE A 19 2.20 2.87 18.40
C ILE A 19 2.78 4.28 18.20
N ASN A 20 3.20 4.62 16.98
CA ASN A 20 3.71 5.96 16.64
C ASN A 20 2.60 7.01 16.44
N ALA A 21 1.32 6.60 16.38
CA ALA A 21 0.21 7.54 16.21
C ALA A 21 -0.16 8.22 17.53
N LYS A 22 -0.57 9.50 17.47
CA LYS A 22 -1.06 10.23 18.66
C LYS A 22 -2.24 9.48 19.29
N PRO A 23 -2.29 9.33 20.63
CA PRO A 23 -3.23 8.44 21.32
C PRO A 23 -4.72 8.72 21.05
N ASN A 24 -5.09 9.97 20.75
CA ASN A 24 -6.48 10.33 20.44
C ASN A 24 -6.84 10.27 18.94
N HIS A 25 -5.87 10.04 18.05
CA HIS A 25 -6.06 10.10 16.59
C HIS A 25 -5.82 8.76 15.89
N GLY A 26 -5.18 7.78 16.55
CA GLY A 26 -4.89 6.48 15.95
C GLY A 26 -6.12 5.74 15.45
N ILE A 27 -7.21 5.71 16.23
CA ILE A 27 -8.46 5.00 15.87
C ILE A 27 -9.09 5.59 14.61
N PHE A 28 -9.18 6.93 14.53
CA PHE A 28 -9.69 7.59 13.33
C PHE A 28 -8.81 7.33 12.12
N GLY A 29 -7.48 7.32 12.30
CA GLY A 29 -6.53 6.96 11.25
C GLY A 29 -6.80 5.57 10.66
N PHE A 30 -7.07 4.57 11.49
CA PHE A 30 -7.43 3.23 11.00
C PHE A 30 -8.76 3.21 10.25
N ILE A 31 -9.80 3.87 10.76
CA ILE A 31 -11.12 3.91 10.11
C ILE A 31 -11.02 4.59 8.74
N PHE A 32 -10.41 5.79 8.68
CA PHE A 32 -10.23 6.49 7.40
C PHE A 32 -9.30 5.73 6.47
N GLY A 33 -8.23 5.11 6.98
CA GLY A 33 -7.34 4.27 6.21
C GLY A 33 -8.07 3.09 5.55
N SER A 34 -8.91 2.38 6.30
CA SER A 34 -9.72 1.28 5.77
C SER A 34 -10.76 1.75 4.74
N LEU A 35 -11.40 2.90 4.98
CA LEU A 35 -12.36 3.49 4.02
C LEU A 35 -11.69 3.88 2.70
N ILE A 36 -10.53 4.56 2.77
CA ILE A 36 -9.77 4.99 1.59
C ILE A 36 -9.24 3.78 0.83
N TRP A 37 -8.73 2.77 1.55
CA TRP A 37 -8.22 1.55 0.94
C TRP A 37 -9.28 0.81 0.13
N PHE A 38 -10.56 0.88 0.52
CA PHE A 38 -11.65 0.34 -0.27
C PHE A 38 -12.09 1.28 -1.40
N ALA A 39 -12.26 2.57 -1.11
CA ALA A 39 -12.80 3.54 -2.06
C ALA A 39 -11.85 3.77 -3.26
N LEU A 40 -10.54 3.88 -3.03
CA LEU A 40 -9.58 4.26 -4.06
C LEU A 40 -9.47 3.20 -5.19
N PRO A 41 -9.28 1.90 -4.90
CA PRO A 41 -9.22 0.87 -5.94
C PRO A 41 -10.57 0.67 -6.64
N MET A 42 -11.68 0.81 -5.92
CA MET A 42 -13.02 0.70 -6.51
C MET A 42 -13.27 1.82 -7.52
N CYS A 43 -13.07 3.08 -7.13
CA CYS A 43 -13.24 4.21 -8.05
C CYS A 43 -12.29 4.12 -9.25
N PHE A 44 -11.02 3.82 -9.01
CA PHE A 44 -10.02 3.73 -10.07
C PHE A 44 -10.32 2.56 -11.04
N GLY A 45 -10.60 1.36 -10.51
CA GLY A 45 -10.92 0.19 -11.30
C GLY A 45 -12.20 0.37 -12.13
N THR A 46 -13.25 0.95 -11.54
CA THR A 46 -14.50 1.23 -12.26
C THR A 46 -14.28 2.29 -13.35
N ALA A 47 -13.54 3.37 -13.06
CA ALA A 47 -13.25 4.40 -14.06
C ALA A 47 -12.45 3.83 -15.24
N CYS A 48 -11.37 3.09 -14.98
CA CYS A 48 -10.58 2.44 -16.03
C CYS A 48 -11.36 1.38 -16.80
N GLY A 49 -12.23 0.61 -16.13
CA GLY A 49 -13.07 -0.41 -16.77
C GLY A 49 -14.13 0.18 -17.71
N LEU A 50 -14.81 1.25 -17.27
CA LEU A 50 -15.76 1.98 -18.13
C LEU A 50 -15.05 2.66 -19.29
N ALA A 51 -13.88 3.25 -19.04
CA ALA A 51 -13.03 3.86 -20.06
C ALA A 51 -12.56 2.84 -21.11
N TYR A 52 -12.15 1.64 -20.68
CA TYR A 52 -11.80 0.54 -21.58
C TYR A 52 -12.96 0.17 -22.50
N LEU A 53 -14.15 -0.04 -21.93
CA LEU A 53 -15.35 -0.38 -22.70
C LEU A 53 -15.74 0.72 -23.70
N ALA A 54 -15.64 2.00 -23.29
CA ALA A 54 -15.89 3.13 -24.18
C ALA A 54 -14.89 3.20 -25.34
N LEU A 55 -13.60 2.92 -25.09
CA LEU A 55 -12.56 2.90 -26.12
C LEU A 55 -12.74 1.74 -27.12
N GLU A 56 -13.18 0.57 -26.65
CA GLU A 56 -13.50 -0.55 -27.55
C GLU A 56 -14.66 -0.23 -28.48
N LEU A 57 -15.70 0.45 -27.96
CA LEU A 57 -16.86 0.86 -28.75
C LEU A 57 -16.49 1.86 -29.85
N ILE A 58 -15.63 2.83 -29.55
CA ILE A 58 -15.20 3.86 -30.53
C ILE A 58 -14.26 3.28 -31.58
N ASN A 59 -13.33 2.40 -31.19
CA ASN A 59 -12.35 1.83 -32.12
C ASN A 59 -12.88 0.63 -32.92
N GLY A 60 -14.10 0.16 -32.65
CA GLY A 60 -14.72 -0.95 -33.38
C GLY A 60 -14.06 -2.31 -33.14
N GLY A 61 -13.28 -2.45 -32.06
CA GLY A 61 -12.51 -3.66 -31.77
C GLY A 61 -11.69 -3.55 -30.47
N PRO A 62 -11.16 -4.70 -30.00
CA PRO A 62 -10.42 -4.76 -28.75
C PRO A 62 -9.08 -4.03 -28.85
N ILE A 63 -8.85 -3.11 -27.90
CA ILE A 63 -7.62 -2.29 -27.83
C ILE A 63 -6.43 -3.02 -27.19
N VAL A 64 -6.67 -4.15 -26.51
CA VAL A 64 -5.68 -4.92 -25.77
C VAL A 64 -5.94 -6.41 -25.99
N SER A 65 -4.89 -7.20 -26.23
CA SER A 65 -5.02 -8.65 -26.42
C SER A 65 -5.42 -9.35 -25.13
N ALA A 66 -6.15 -10.47 -25.21
CA ALA A 66 -6.52 -11.29 -24.04
C ALA A 66 -5.30 -11.68 -23.18
N LYS A 67 -4.13 -11.87 -23.81
CA LYS A 67 -2.86 -12.13 -23.12
C LYS A 67 -2.40 -10.93 -22.28
N GLU A 68 -2.50 -9.72 -22.82
CA GLU A 68 -2.07 -8.48 -22.14
C GLU A 68 -3.04 -8.08 -21.02
N ILE A 69 -4.33 -8.41 -21.17
CA ILE A 69 -5.32 -8.30 -20.09
C ILE A 69 -4.92 -9.21 -18.92
N SER A 70 -4.52 -10.45 -19.22
CA SER A 70 -4.08 -11.39 -18.18
C SER A 70 -2.79 -10.96 -17.47
N MET A 71 -1.98 -10.12 -18.12
CA MET A 71 -0.78 -9.50 -17.53
C MET A 71 -1.10 -8.23 -16.72
N GLY A 72 -2.34 -7.75 -16.71
CA GLY A 72 -2.73 -6.54 -15.98
C GLY A 72 -2.31 -5.24 -16.65
N ILE A 73 -1.99 -5.26 -17.95
CA ILE A 73 -1.49 -4.08 -18.70
C ILE A 73 -2.66 -3.16 -19.14
N ALA A 74 -3.90 -3.62 -19.04
CA ALA A 74 -5.08 -2.90 -19.52
C ALA A 74 -5.21 -1.46 -18.98
N PRO A 75 -5.07 -1.18 -17.66
CA PRO A 75 -5.16 0.20 -17.15
C PRO A 75 -4.09 1.14 -17.71
N PHE A 76 -2.87 0.62 -17.96
CA PHE A 76 -1.77 1.40 -18.52
C PHE A 76 -2.07 1.86 -19.95
N VAL A 77 -2.67 0.98 -20.76
CA VAL A 77 -3.07 1.31 -22.15
C VAL A 77 -4.21 2.33 -22.15
N VAL A 78 -5.25 2.10 -21.33
CA VAL A 78 -6.42 2.99 -21.23
C VAL A 78 -6.01 4.41 -20.81
N ILE A 79 -5.14 4.52 -19.82
CA ILE A 79 -4.63 5.83 -19.36
C ILE A 79 -3.85 6.52 -20.47
N GLY A 80 -3.06 5.79 -21.26
CA GLY A 80 -2.37 6.35 -22.42
C GLY A 80 -3.29 6.83 -23.52
N SER A 81 -4.37 6.11 -23.78
CA SER A 81 -5.35 6.51 -24.79
C SER A 81 -6.12 7.77 -24.39
N ILE A 82 -6.32 8.02 -23.08
CA ILE A 82 -7.12 9.17 -22.59
C ILE A 82 -6.25 10.37 -22.21
N LEU A 83 -5.20 10.15 -21.42
CA LEU A 83 -4.33 11.19 -20.87
C LEU A 83 -3.03 11.38 -21.66
N GLY A 84 -2.77 10.53 -22.67
CA GLY A 84 -1.56 10.57 -23.48
C GLY A 84 -0.31 10.05 -22.76
N ALA A 85 0.85 10.26 -23.39
CA ALA A 85 2.17 9.90 -22.85
C ALA A 85 2.46 10.44 -21.42
N PRO A 86 2.14 11.70 -21.05
CA PRO A 86 2.40 12.16 -19.69
C PRO A 86 1.55 11.42 -18.65
N GLY A 87 0.31 11.04 -18.98
CA GLY A 87 -0.55 10.26 -18.08
C GLY A 87 -0.01 8.86 -17.79
N GLN A 88 0.56 8.19 -18.81
CA GLN A 88 1.21 6.90 -18.63
C GLN A 88 2.43 6.98 -17.71
N PHE A 89 3.24 8.02 -17.87
CA PHE A 89 4.39 8.24 -16.99
C PHE A 89 3.96 8.46 -15.54
N MET A 90 2.94 9.30 -15.31
CA MET A 90 2.40 9.52 -13.97
C MET A 90 1.85 8.23 -13.35
N PHE A 91 1.16 7.40 -14.11
CA PHE A 91 0.66 6.12 -13.63
C PHE A 91 1.79 5.16 -13.24
N LEU A 92 2.84 5.05 -14.05
CA LEU A 92 4.03 4.28 -13.70
C LEU A 92 4.72 4.79 -12.43
N MET A 93 4.79 6.11 -12.26
CA MET A 93 5.35 6.72 -11.05
C MET A 93 4.52 6.40 -9.81
N ILE A 94 3.18 6.44 -9.90
CA ILE A 94 2.29 6.05 -8.79
C ILE A 94 2.50 4.56 -8.44
N LEU A 95 2.57 3.68 -9.44
CA LEU A 95 2.84 2.26 -9.23
C LEU A 95 4.21 2.02 -8.59
N ALA A 96 5.25 2.68 -9.09
CA ALA A 96 6.60 2.58 -8.54
C ALA A 96 6.63 3.07 -7.08
N MET A 97 6.00 4.19 -6.78
CA MET A 97 5.91 4.73 -5.42
C MET A 97 5.15 3.77 -4.48
N ALA A 98 4.04 3.18 -4.93
CA ALA A 98 3.27 2.22 -4.15
C ALA A 98 4.10 0.95 -3.81
N LEU A 99 4.86 0.43 -4.77
CA LEU A 99 5.74 -0.73 -4.58
C LEU A 99 6.89 -0.42 -3.62
N ILE A 100 7.55 0.72 -3.83
CA ILE A 100 8.69 1.14 -3.03
C ILE A 100 8.27 1.41 -1.58
N THR A 101 7.17 2.13 -1.36
CA THR A 101 6.67 2.46 -0.02
C THR A 101 6.24 1.22 0.76
N SER A 102 5.50 0.30 0.14
CA SER A 102 5.11 -0.96 0.78
C SER A 102 6.32 -1.84 1.12
N GLY A 103 7.31 -1.92 0.22
CA GLY A 103 8.56 -2.62 0.48
C GLY A 103 9.35 -2.04 1.66
N PHE A 104 9.48 -0.72 1.74
CA PHE A 104 10.18 -0.06 2.85
C PHE A 104 9.50 -0.28 4.20
N VAL A 105 8.16 -0.25 4.24
CA VAL A 105 7.40 -0.51 5.47
C VAL A 105 7.66 -1.92 6.01
N GLN A 106 7.75 -2.92 5.13
CA GLN A 106 8.04 -4.30 5.54
C GLN A 106 9.49 -4.48 6.03
N ILE A 107 10.45 -3.83 5.36
CA ILE A 107 11.85 -3.83 5.83
C ILE A 107 11.95 -3.18 7.22
N TRP A 108 11.23 -2.08 7.44
CA TRP A 108 11.18 -1.40 8.74
C TRP A 108 10.57 -2.27 9.83
N ALA A 109 9.50 -3.00 9.52
CA ALA A 109 8.90 -3.97 10.43
C ALA A 109 9.88 -5.06 10.84
N VAL A 110 10.57 -5.70 9.89
CA VAL A 110 11.59 -6.73 10.17
C VAL A 110 12.74 -6.16 11.00
N ALA A 111 13.22 -4.96 10.66
CA ALA A 111 14.27 -4.29 11.43
C ALA A 111 13.86 -4.01 12.87
N SER A 112 12.59 -3.63 13.11
CA SER A 112 12.08 -3.39 14.46
C SER A 112 12.10 -4.66 15.32
N ILE A 113 11.71 -5.81 14.76
CA ILE A 113 11.73 -7.10 15.45
C ILE A 113 13.17 -7.49 15.80
N LEU A 114 14.08 -7.42 14.82
CA LEU A 114 15.48 -7.78 15.04
C LEU A 114 16.14 -6.91 16.12
N LEU A 115 15.85 -5.62 16.14
CA LEU A 115 16.51 -4.67 17.05
C LEU A 115 15.87 -4.65 18.44
N VAL A 116 14.54 -4.52 18.52
CA VAL A 116 13.83 -4.34 19.79
C VAL A 116 13.58 -5.70 20.44
N ASP A 117 13.11 -6.69 19.68
CA ASP A 117 12.65 -7.95 20.25
C ASP A 117 13.78 -8.97 20.41
N ILE A 118 14.78 -8.98 19.51
CA ILE A 118 15.93 -9.91 19.60
C ILE A 118 17.13 -9.23 20.27
N TYR A 119 17.70 -8.21 19.63
CA TYR A 119 18.97 -7.62 20.08
C TYR A 119 18.85 -6.98 21.47
N GLY A 120 17.79 -6.22 21.71
CA GLY A 120 17.53 -5.55 23.00
C GLY A 120 17.21 -6.50 24.15
N VAL A 121 16.64 -7.68 23.88
CA VAL A 121 16.21 -8.64 24.91
C VAL A 121 17.27 -9.72 25.20
N TYR A 122 18.00 -10.20 24.18
CA TYR A 122 18.85 -11.39 24.32
C TYR A 122 20.35 -11.14 24.16
N ILE A 123 20.77 -10.15 23.37
CA ILE A 123 22.19 -9.92 23.09
C ILE A 123 22.75 -8.82 23.99
N ARG A 124 22.11 -7.65 24.01
CA ARG A 124 22.53 -6.51 24.83
C ARG A 124 21.34 -5.96 25.59
N VAL A 125 21.10 -6.55 26.76
CA VAL A 125 20.05 -6.15 27.70
C VAL A 125 20.31 -4.76 28.26
N SER A 126 19.88 -3.73 27.52
CA SER A 126 19.96 -2.33 27.95
C SER A 126 18.58 -1.81 28.34
N TRP A 127 18.17 -2.14 29.57
CA TRP A 127 16.88 -1.76 30.16
C TRP A 127 16.60 -0.24 30.19
N LYS A 128 17.66 0.59 30.20
CA LYS A 128 17.55 2.07 30.17
C LYS A 128 17.27 2.63 28.76
N TYR A 129 17.67 1.95 27.70
CA TYR A 129 17.46 2.39 26.32
C TYR A 129 16.02 2.12 25.86
N CYS A 130 15.46 0.96 26.27
CA CYS A 130 14.09 0.55 25.97
C CYS A 130 13.05 1.48 26.62
N ARG A 131 13.29 1.92 27.87
CA ARG A 131 12.40 2.85 28.59
C ARG A 131 12.36 4.26 27.98
N ASN A 132 13.52 4.79 27.57
CA ASN A 132 13.62 6.14 27.00
C ASN A 132 13.05 6.24 25.58
N GLN A 133 13.08 5.16 24.78
CA GLN A 133 12.44 5.10 23.46
C GLN A 133 10.92 5.08 23.59
N PHE A 134 10.37 4.29 24.52
CA PHE A 134 8.92 4.28 24.80
C PHE A 134 8.41 5.66 25.25
N THR A 135 9.11 6.36 26.14
CA THR A 135 8.68 7.70 26.60
C THR A 135 8.78 8.79 25.54
N LYS A 136 9.64 8.65 24.53
CA LYS A 136 9.77 9.62 23.42
C LYS A 136 8.80 9.35 22.26
N MET A 137 8.19 8.17 22.21
CA MET A 137 7.22 7.80 21.17
C MET A 137 5.79 8.22 21.53
N ILE A 138 5.55 8.58 22.81
CA ILE A 138 4.24 8.90 23.38
C ILE A 138 4.04 10.43 23.54
N TRP A 139 5.07 11.25 23.30
CA TRP A 139 5.02 12.71 23.40
C TRP A 139 5.70 13.40 22.23
#